data_AF-A0A920DC74-F1
#
_entry.id   AF-A0A920DC74-F1
#
_cell.length_a   1.000
_cell.length_b   1.000
_cell.length_c   1.000
_cell.angle_alpha   90.00
_cell.angle_beta   90.00
_cell.angle_gamma   90.00
#
_symmetry.space_group_name_H-M   'P 1'
#
loop_
_entity.id
_entity.type
_entity.pdbx_description
1 polymer ?
#
loop_
_entity_poly.entity_id
_entity_poly.type
_entity_poly.pdbx_seq_one_letter_code
_entity_poly.pdbx_strand_id
1 'polypeptide(L)'
;MYLGFGGVLAILAFIMFFIAIGGGGDYPIVGWILFIGFGIGSWYSYKKNNELEEEKMSQKRHETDDRLKRIPNYKSSQRYTSANGDVTLSIDETNKQISLVSLNSYKDKVYSYRDILKSEILTDGMSVTSTNRGSQIGGALLGGLLAGGVGALIGGLSGSTTSQEKVKKIELNVIVNDTVNPIHKIAFLDSEFSAYAKDTQEYKDSYNTAYHCHQLIGVLIRQADEEDKRTETSTISNSSQSNVSVADELRKLVQLKDEGIISGDEFDIQKKKLIG
;
A
#
# COMPACT_ATOMS: atom_id res chain seq x y z
N MET A 1 -29.46 4.47 -5.32
CA MET A 1 -29.78 4.01 -3.96
C MET A 1 -30.67 2.79 -4.10
N TYR A 2 -30.08 1.60 -4.17
CA TYR A 2 -30.90 0.38 -4.20
C TYR A 2 -31.32 0.08 -2.78
N LEU A 3 -32.63 0.00 -2.57
CA LEU A 3 -33.18 -0.56 -1.34
C LEU A 3 -32.71 -2.02 -1.29
N GLY A 4 -31.86 -2.36 -0.32
CA GLY A 4 -31.52 -3.76 -0.04
C GLY A 4 -32.79 -4.58 0.23
N PHE A 5 -32.66 -5.88 0.44
CA PHE A 5 -33.82 -6.78 0.64
C PHE A 5 -34.81 -6.27 1.69
N GLY A 6 -34.30 -5.65 2.78
CA GLY A 6 -35.14 -4.99 3.79
C GLY A 6 -35.89 -3.75 3.30
N GLY A 7 -35.33 -3.01 2.34
CA GLY A 7 -36.00 -1.87 1.74
C GLY A 7 -37.14 -2.26 0.80
N VAL A 8 -36.98 -3.31 -0.01
CA VAL A 8 -38.09 -3.82 -0.86
C VAL A 8 -39.27 -4.26 0.01
N LEU A 9 -38.99 -4.94 1.13
CA LEU A 9 -40.00 -5.32 2.11
C LEU A 9 -40.63 -4.11 2.82
N ALA A 10 -39.85 -3.06 3.10
CA ALA A 10 -40.38 -1.82 3.66
C ALA A 10 -41.34 -1.10 2.69
N ILE A 11 -41.04 -1.10 1.39
CA ILE A 11 -41.95 -0.57 0.35
C ILE A 11 -43.24 -1.39 0.29
N LEU A 12 -43.14 -2.73 0.30
CA LEU A 12 -44.32 -3.60 0.29
C LEU A 12 -45.18 -3.42 1.56
N ALA A 13 -44.56 -3.29 2.73
CA ALA A 13 -45.25 -2.99 3.98
C ALA A 13 -45.94 -1.62 3.94
N PHE A 14 -45.28 -0.61 3.34
CA PHE A 14 -45.86 0.71 3.12
C PHE A 14 -47.06 0.67 2.16
N ILE A 15 -46.96 -0.06 1.05
CA ILE A 15 -48.08 -0.24 0.11
C ILE A 15 -49.27 -0.95 0.79
N MET A 16 -49.01 -2.04 1.53
CA MET A 16 -50.05 -2.77 2.28
C MET A 16 -50.72 -1.89 3.35
N PHE A 17 -49.96 -0.99 3.98
CA PHE A 17 -50.49 -0.01 4.94
C PHE A 17 -51.49 0.97 4.29
N PHE A 18 -51.18 1.50 3.09
CA PHE A 18 -52.11 2.38 2.36
C PHE A 18 -53.35 1.65 1.84
N ILE A 19 -53.21 0.40 1.41
CA ILE A 19 -54.35 -0.44 1.01
C ILE A 19 -55.28 -0.69 2.20
N ALA A 20 -54.73 -0.93 3.41
CA ALA A 20 -55.51 -1.14 4.62
C ALA A 20 -56.28 0.10 5.08
N ILE A 21 -55.73 1.31 4.89
CA ILE A 21 -56.41 2.57 5.23
C ILE A 21 -57.48 2.96 4.20
N GLY A 22 -57.26 2.66 2.91
CA GLY A 22 -58.22 2.98 1.83
C GLY A 22 -59.47 2.10 1.79
N GLY A 23 -59.49 0.97 2.51
CA GLY A 23 -60.53 -0.06 2.44
C GLY A 23 -61.81 0.18 3.24
N GLY A 24 -61.97 1.32 3.92
CA GLY A 24 -63.24 1.69 4.59
C GLY A 24 -63.65 0.87 5.81
N GLY A 25 -62.72 0.19 6.50
CA GLY A 25 -62.99 -0.55 7.75
C GLY A 25 -62.15 -0.06 8.93
N ASP A 26 -62.61 -0.35 10.15
CA ASP A 26 -62.00 0.01 11.46
C ASP A 26 -60.69 -0.77 11.77
N TYR A 27 -59.83 -0.97 10.77
CA TYR A 27 -58.56 -1.70 10.89
C TYR A 27 -57.27 -0.87 11.07
N PRO A 28 -57.28 0.45 11.40
CA PRO A 28 -56.02 1.21 11.42
C PRO A 28 -55.05 0.71 12.50
N ILE A 29 -55.56 0.18 13.62
CA ILE A 29 -54.73 -0.31 14.74
C ILE A 29 -53.89 -1.53 14.32
N VAL A 30 -54.46 -2.47 13.56
CA VAL A 30 -53.75 -3.68 13.11
C VAL A 30 -52.63 -3.32 12.13
N GLY A 31 -52.86 -2.36 11.24
CA GLY A 31 -51.84 -1.85 10.32
C GLY A 31 -50.65 -1.23 11.04
N TRP A 32 -50.89 -0.41 12.06
CA TRP A 32 -49.82 0.19 12.87
C TRP A 32 -49.02 -0.86 13.66
N ILE A 33 -49.68 -1.88 14.22
CA ILE A 33 -48.98 -2.97 14.95
C ILE A 33 -48.03 -3.73 14.02
N LEU A 34 -48.49 -4.06 12.80
CA LEU A 34 -47.65 -4.76 11.81
C LEU A 34 -46.47 -3.88 11.35
N PHE A 35 -46.70 -2.58 11.12
CA PHE A 35 -45.66 -1.65 10.72
C PHE A 35 -44.58 -1.48 11.80
N ILE A 36 -44.99 -1.30 13.06
CA ILE A 36 -44.07 -1.18 14.20
C ILE A 36 -43.32 -2.50 14.41
N GLY A 37 -44.01 -3.64 14.36
CA GLY A 37 -43.39 -4.96 14.49
C GLY A 37 -42.33 -5.21 13.40
N PHE A 38 -42.63 -4.84 12.15
CA PHE A 38 -41.67 -4.94 11.04
C PHE A 38 -40.49 -3.98 11.19
N GLY A 39 -40.74 -2.75 11.65
CA GLY A 39 -39.69 -1.77 11.94
C GLY A 39 -38.72 -2.27 13.01
N ILE A 40 -39.24 -2.78 14.13
CA ILE A 40 -38.43 -3.35 15.22
C ILE A 40 -37.69 -4.60 14.73
N GLY A 41 -38.35 -5.50 13.99
CA GLY A 41 -37.72 -6.71 13.44
C GLY A 41 -36.61 -6.42 12.43
N SER A 42 -36.81 -5.42 11.57
CA SER A 42 -35.80 -4.96 10.60
C SER A 42 -34.62 -4.30 11.29
N TRP A 43 -34.87 -3.44 12.29
CA TRP A 43 -33.82 -2.80 13.09
C TRP A 43 -33.01 -3.83 13.88
N TYR A 44 -33.68 -4.80 14.52
CA TYR A 44 -33.03 -5.90 15.24
C TYR A 44 -32.18 -6.75 14.28
N SER A 45 -32.69 -7.07 13.09
CA SER A 45 -31.94 -7.84 12.09
C SER A 45 -30.72 -7.08 11.56
N TYR A 46 -30.88 -5.78 11.27
CA TYR A 46 -29.78 -4.91 10.87
C TYR A 46 -28.70 -4.82 11.96
N LYS A 47 -29.12 -4.58 13.22
CA LYS A 47 -28.21 -4.51 14.36
C LYS A 47 -27.44 -5.81 14.56
N LYS A 48 -28.15 -6.95 14.55
CA LYS A 48 -27.55 -8.28 14.71
C LYS A 48 -26.59 -8.62 13.58
N ASN A 49 -26.90 -8.23 12.34
CA ASN A 49 -25.99 -8.42 11.21
C ASN A 49 -24.69 -7.61 11.40
N ASN A 50 -24.78 -6.36 11.86
CA ASN A 50 -23.60 -5.54 12.12
C ASN A 50 -22.75 -6.10 13.26
N GLU A 51 -23.38 -6.55 14.36
CA GLU A 51 -22.68 -7.22 15.47
C GLU A 51 -21.92 -8.47 14.98
N LEU A 52 -22.53 -9.29 14.12
CA LEU A 52 -21.89 -10.47 13.53
C LEU A 52 -20.71 -10.10 12.63
N GLU A 53 -20.81 -9.05 11.82
CA GLU A 53 -19.70 -8.58 10.98
C GLU A 53 -18.54 -8.03 11.84
N GLU A 54 -18.83 -7.27 12.91
CA GLU A 54 -17.83 -6.81 13.87
C GLU A 54 -17.13 -7.97 14.58
N GLU A 55 -17.87 -9.00 15.01
CA GLU A 55 -17.30 -10.21 15.62
C GLU A 55 -16.39 -10.97 14.66
N LYS A 56 -16.82 -11.19 13.40
CA LYS A 56 -15.98 -11.83 12.37
C LYS A 56 -14.71 -11.02 12.13
N MET A 57 -14.82 -9.70 12.02
CA MET A 57 -13.69 -8.79 11.84
C MET A 57 -12.71 -8.87 13.02
N SER A 58 -13.22 -8.94 14.25
CA SER A 58 -12.41 -9.10 15.46
C SER A 58 -11.69 -10.45 15.49
N GLN A 59 -12.38 -11.54 15.12
CA GLN A 59 -11.81 -12.88 15.03
C GLN A 59 -10.68 -12.95 14.01
N LYS A 60 -10.89 -12.40 12.80
CA LYS A 60 -9.86 -12.33 11.75
C LYS A 60 -8.61 -11.59 12.24
N ARG A 61 -8.79 -10.44 12.90
CA ARG A 61 -7.69 -9.68 13.50
C ARG A 61 -6.95 -10.47 14.57
N HIS A 62 -7.68 -11.16 15.45
CA HIS A 62 -7.07 -12.01 16.46
C HIS A 62 -6.26 -13.15 15.83
N GLU A 63 -6.76 -13.74 14.76
CA GLU A 63 -6.07 -14.82 14.05
C GLU A 63 -4.78 -14.32 13.38
N THR A 64 -4.82 -13.19 12.69
CA THR A 64 -3.60 -12.57 12.11
C THR A 64 -2.57 -12.24 13.19
N ASP A 65 -3.03 -11.83 14.37
CA ASP A 65 -2.16 -11.46 15.50
C ASP A 65 -1.47 -12.67 16.10
N ASP A 66 -2.21 -13.75 16.30
CA ASP A 66 -1.64 -14.99 16.80
C ASP A 66 -0.68 -15.62 15.81
N ARG A 67 -0.95 -15.47 14.50
CA ARG A 67 -0.01 -15.87 13.45
C ARG A 67 1.29 -15.07 13.52
N LEU A 68 1.23 -13.75 13.68
CA LEU A 68 2.42 -12.91 13.85
C LEU A 68 3.25 -13.34 15.06
N LYS A 69 2.62 -13.65 16.21
CA LYS A 69 3.31 -14.12 17.42
C LYS A 69 4.00 -15.48 17.24
N ARG A 70 3.52 -16.31 16.31
CA ARG A 70 4.10 -17.63 16.00
C ARG A 70 5.34 -17.53 15.11
N ILE A 71 5.63 -16.36 14.52
CA ILE A 71 6.82 -16.17 13.71
C ILE A 71 8.05 -16.09 14.63
N PRO A 72 9.01 -17.04 14.53
CA PRO A 72 10.17 -17.06 15.42
C PRO A 72 11.01 -15.80 15.26
N ASN A 73 11.45 -15.23 16.39
CA ASN A 73 12.33 -14.05 16.46
C ASN A 73 11.79 -12.75 15.83
N TYR A 74 10.50 -12.69 15.49
CA TYR A 74 9.87 -11.53 14.88
C TYR A 74 9.27 -10.60 15.94
N LYS A 75 9.63 -9.31 15.89
CA LYS A 75 9.26 -8.27 16.85
C LYS A 75 8.45 -7.17 16.15
N SER A 76 7.14 -7.37 16.08
CA SER A 76 6.23 -6.37 15.51
C SER A 76 6.31 -5.03 16.26
N SER A 77 6.79 -3.98 15.59
CA SER A 77 6.80 -2.58 16.06
C SER A 77 5.59 -1.79 15.57
N GLN A 78 5.20 -1.98 14.30
CA GLN A 78 4.06 -1.29 13.68
C GLN A 78 3.22 -2.25 12.84
N ARG A 79 1.93 -1.95 12.70
CA ARG A 79 0.97 -2.83 12.03
C ARG A 79 -0.11 -2.07 11.27
N TYR A 80 -0.50 -2.61 10.13
CA TYR A 80 -1.61 -2.15 9.30
C TYR A 80 -2.44 -3.36 8.90
N THR A 81 -3.74 -3.34 9.22
CA THR A 81 -4.65 -4.43 8.89
C THR A 81 -5.65 -3.95 7.84
N SER A 82 -5.95 -4.82 6.88
CA SER A 82 -6.91 -4.52 5.82
C SER A 82 -8.30 -4.21 6.40
N ALA A 83 -9.08 -3.44 5.65
CA ALA A 83 -10.44 -3.03 6.00
C ALA A 83 -11.36 -4.23 6.30
N ASN A 84 -11.09 -5.38 5.68
CA ASN A 84 -11.82 -6.63 5.86
C ASN A 84 -11.16 -7.63 6.84
N GLY A 85 -10.03 -7.26 7.46
CA GLY A 85 -9.34 -8.04 8.48
C GLY A 85 -8.49 -9.21 7.98
N ASP A 86 -8.50 -9.52 6.69
CA ASP A 86 -7.87 -10.74 6.15
C ASP A 86 -6.34 -10.65 6.03
N VAL A 87 -5.78 -9.44 5.99
CA VAL A 87 -4.35 -9.22 5.80
C VAL A 87 -3.82 -8.22 6.82
N THR A 88 -2.76 -8.59 7.52
CA THR A 88 -1.99 -7.67 8.37
C THR A 88 -0.56 -7.57 7.87
N LEU A 89 -0.18 -6.37 7.45
CA LEU A 89 1.21 -5.98 7.31
C LEU A 89 1.74 -5.62 8.70
N SER A 90 2.82 -6.26 9.10
CA SER A 90 3.58 -5.92 10.28
C SER A 90 4.99 -5.53 9.88
N ILE A 91 5.60 -4.65 10.67
CA ILE A 91 6.97 -4.19 10.52
C ILE A 91 7.72 -4.55 11.80
N ASP A 92 8.93 -5.07 11.65
CA ASP A 92 9.91 -5.30 12.69
C ASP A 92 11.12 -4.39 12.45
N GLU A 93 11.11 -3.23 13.10
CA GLU A 93 12.19 -2.25 13.02
C GLU A 93 13.51 -2.74 13.65
N THR A 94 13.44 -3.68 14.60
CA THR A 94 14.64 -4.18 15.29
C THR A 94 15.45 -5.07 14.37
N ASN A 95 14.77 -5.99 13.68
CA ASN A 95 15.40 -6.96 12.78
C ASN A 95 15.40 -6.51 11.31
N LYS A 96 14.83 -5.33 11.00
CA LYS A 96 14.69 -4.77 9.65
C LYS A 96 13.95 -5.69 8.69
N GLN A 97 12.79 -6.14 9.14
CA GLN A 97 11.95 -7.09 8.43
C GLN A 97 10.50 -6.63 8.39
N ILE A 98 9.74 -7.13 7.41
CA ILE A 98 8.29 -7.01 7.35
C ILE A 98 7.68 -8.41 7.24
N SER A 99 6.46 -8.57 7.72
CA SER A 99 5.67 -9.77 7.52
C SER A 99 4.28 -9.40 7.03
N LEU A 100 3.79 -10.12 6.02
CA LEU A 100 2.43 -9.99 5.52
C LEU A 100 1.68 -11.27 5.85
N VAL A 101 0.89 -11.21 6.91
CA VAL A 101 0.06 -12.32 7.35
C VAL A 101 -1.27 -12.24 6.65
N SER A 102 -1.62 -13.28 5.88
CA SER A 102 -2.89 -13.36 5.16
C SER A 102 -3.65 -14.62 5.53
N LEU A 103 -4.91 -14.47 5.93
CA LEU A 103 -5.81 -15.59 6.22
C LEU A 103 -6.05 -16.52 5.03
N ASN A 104 -5.85 -16.00 3.81
CA ASN A 104 -5.95 -16.78 2.57
C ASN A 104 -4.66 -17.54 2.21
N SER A 105 -3.57 -17.34 2.97
CA SER A 105 -2.30 -18.04 2.80
C SER A 105 -2.05 -19.02 3.95
N TYR A 106 -1.52 -20.20 3.62
CA TYR A 106 -1.11 -21.21 4.61
C TYR A 106 0.25 -20.92 5.25
N LYS A 107 1.06 -20.03 4.65
CA LYS A 107 2.40 -19.70 5.16
C LYS A 107 2.61 -18.21 5.19
N ASP A 108 2.96 -17.71 6.37
CA ASP A 108 3.40 -16.34 6.57
C ASP A 108 4.87 -16.24 6.18
N LYS A 109 5.17 -15.29 5.28
CA LYS A 109 6.53 -15.01 4.84
C LYS A 109 7.02 -13.72 5.49
N VAL A 110 8.27 -13.79 5.95
CA VAL A 110 9.03 -12.65 6.47
C VAL A 110 10.02 -12.24 5.39
N TYR A 111 10.06 -10.94 5.12
CA TYR A 111 10.94 -10.33 4.13
C TYR A 111 11.84 -9.33 4.84
N SER A 112 13.13 -9.30 4.48
CA SER A 112 13.99 -8.19 4.91
C SER A 112 13.61 -6.91 4.17
N TYR A 113 14.02 -5.75 4.68
CA TYR A 113 13.81 -4.48 3.94
C TYR A 113 14.44 -4.50 2.54
N ARG A 114 15.51 -5.27 2.35
CA ARG A 114 16.19 -5.45 1.06
C ARG A 114 15.33 -6.22 0.06
N ASP A 115 14.40 -7.05 0.53
CA ASP A 115 13.52 -7.78 -0.37
C ASP A 115 12.39 -6.91 -0.90
N ILE A 116 12.16 -5.71 -0.34
CA ILE A 116 11.09 -4.80 -0.78
C ILE A 116 11.54 -4.06 -2.04
N LEU A 117 10.84 -4.29 -3.15
CA LEU A 117 11.17 -3.71 -4.46
C LEU A 117 10.39 -2.43 -4.76
N LYS A 118 9.10 -2.43 -4.43
CA LYS A 118 8.19 -1.35 -4.77
C LYS A 118 7.03 -1.29 -3.78
N SER A 119 6.54 -0.09 -3.54
CA SER A 119 5.32 0.19 -2.82
C SER A 119 4.46 1.08 -3.70
N GLU A 120 3.18 0.78 -3.86
CA GLU A 120 2.26 1.64 -4.62
C GLU A 120 0.85 1.63 -4.06
N ILE A 121 0.18 2.77 -4.13
CA ILE A 121 -1.23 2.93 -3.78
C ILE A 121 -2.04 2.86 -5.06
N LEU A 122 -3.09 2.04 -5.06
CA LEU A 122 -4.06 1.93 -6.14
C LEU A 122 -5.43 2.41 -5.65
N THR A 123 -6.11 3.21 -6.48
CA THR A 123 -7.54 3.50 -6.33
C THR A 123 -8.30 2.87 -7.47
N ASP A 124 -9.25 1.98 -7.17
CA ASP A 124 -10.03 1.22 -8.16
C ASP A 124 -9.16 0.55 -9.25
N GLY A 125 -8.01 0.02 -8.85
CA GLY A 125 -7.06 -0.67 -9.74
C GLY A 125 -6.08 0.24 -10.47
N MET A 126 -6.22 1.56 -10.37
CA MET A 126 -5.31 2.54 -10.98
C MET A 126 -4.23 2.97 -9.98
N SER A 127 -2.96 2.84 -10.35
CA SER A 127 -1.84 3.30 -9.51
C SER A 127 -1.83 4.84 -9.42
N VAL A 128 -1.84 5.36 -8.19
CA VAL A 128 -1.94 6.80 -7.89
C VAL A 128 -0.76 7.36 -7.11
N THR A 129 0.09 6.50 -6.55
CA THR A 129 1.33 6.88 -5.86
C THR A 129 2.23 5.67 -5.87
N SER A 130 3.53 5.84 -6.15
CA SER A 130 4.48 4.73 -6.19
C SER A 130 5.88 5.15 -5.72
N THR A 131 6.57 4.23 -5.08
CA THR A 131 7.97 4.33 -4.65
C THR A 131 8.68 3.04 -5.03
N ASN A 132 9.84 3.14 -5.68
CA ASN A 132 10.64 2.01 -6.12
C ASN A 132 11.98 1.97 -5.40
N ARG A 133 12.58 0.79 -5.32
CA ARG A 133 13.94 0.58 -4.84
C ARG A 133 14.96 1.09 -5.85
N GLY A 134 15.82 2.01 -5.42
CA GLY A 134 16.79 2.69 -6.29
C GLY A 134 17.92 1.78 -6.76
N SER A 135 18.35 0.83 -5.92
CA SER A 135 19.43 -0.13 -6.26
C SER A 135 19.09 -1.08 -7.41
N GLN A 136 17.79 -1.25 -7.75
CA GLN A 136 17.35 -2.14 -8.83
C GLN A 136 17.05 -1.41 -10.15
N ILE A 137 16.85 -0.10 -10.07
CA ILE A 137 16.63 0.75 -11.24
C ILE A 137 17.89 1.58 -11.43
N GLY A 138 18.90 0.95 -12.06
CA GLY A 138 20.23 1.50 -12.40
C GLY A 138 20.49 2.98 -12.04
N GLY A 139 20.85 3.23 -10.78
CA GLY A 139 21.33 4.55 -10.34
C GLY A 139 20.29 5.66 -10.25
N ALA A 140 18.98 5.36 -10.25
CA ALA A 140 17.97 6.36 -10.01
C ALA A 140 18.04 6.83 -8.54
N LEU A 141 18.67 8.00 -8.35
CA LEU A 141 18.55 8.85 -7.17
C LEU A 141 17.10 8.79 -6.66
N LEU A 142 16.92 8.33 -5.42
CA LEU A 142 15.73 8.60 -4.61
C LEU A 142 15.62 10.12 -4.44
N GLY A 143 15.03 10.77 -5.45
CA GLY A 143 14.86 12.21 -5.57
C GLY A 143 13.45 12.51 -6.06
N GLY A 144 12.54 12.66 -5.11
CA GLY A 144 11.23 13.28 -5.32
C GLY A 144 10.13 12.34 -5.80
N LEU A 145 9.04 12.29 -5.05
CA LEU A 145 7.69 12.75 -5.42
C LEU A 145 7.16 12.67 -6.87
N LEU A 146 7.84 12.14 -7.88
CA LEU A 146 7.45 12.32 -9.28
C LEU A 146 7.66 11.06 -10.14
N ALA A 147 6.64 10.21 -10.16
CA ALA A 147 6.09 9.66 -11.41
C ALA A 147 4.79 8.89 -11.11
N GLY A 148 3.72 9.65 -10.84
CA GLY A 148 2.35 9.15 -10.83
C GLY A 148 1.55 9.59 -9.61
N GLY A 149 0.85 10.72 -9.73
CA GLY A 149 -0.55 10.79 -9.28
C GLY A 149 -0.96 11.73 -8.14
N VAL A 150 -0.10 12.19 -7.22
CA VAL A 150 -0.61 13.10 -6.15
C VAL A 150 -0.91 14.52 -6.70
N GLY A 151 -0.25 14.95 -7.78
CA GLY A 151 -0.55 16.22 -8.47
C GLY A 151 -1.45 16.11 -9.72
N ALA A 152 -1.49 14.95 -10.37
CA ALA A 152 -2.25 14.76 -11.62
C ALA A 152 -3.74 14.48 -11.39
N LEU A 153 -4.08 13.81 -10.28
CA LEU A 153 -5.48 13.55 -9.90
C LEU A 153 -6.19 14.78 -9.35
N ILE A 154 -5.47 15.78 -8.84
CA ILE A 154 -6.07 16.99 -8.29
C ILE A 154 -6.08 18.16 -9.31
N GLY A 155 -5.16 18.21 -10.28
CA GLY A 155 -5.01 19.42 -11.13
C GLY A 155 -5.11 19.26 -12.66
N GLY A 156 -4.93 18.07 -13.25
CA GLY A 156 -4.55 18.01 -14.68
C GLY A 156 -5.42 17.18 -15.62
N LEU A 157 -6.14 16.17 -15.12
CA LEU A 157 -6.95 15.25 -15.96
C LEU A 157 -8.44 15.23 -15.59
N SER A 158 -8.86 16.10 -14.65
CA SER A 158 -10.27 16.44 -14.43
C SER A 158 -10.74 17.55 -15.40
N GLY A 159 -10.27 17.48 -16.65
CA GLY A 159 -10.71 18.34 -17.74
C GLY A 159 -12.06 17.88 -18.28
N SER A 160 -13.10 18.01 -17.46
CA SER A 160 -14.53 18.14 -17.78
C SER A 160 -15.41 17.37 -16.78
N THR A 161 -16.34 18.13 -16.21
CA THR A 161 -17.44 17.74 -15.32
C THR A 161 -17.12 17.66 -13.82
N THR A 162 -17.85 18.50 -13.08
CA THR A 162 -18.05 18.54 -11.64
C THR A 162 -18.75 17.27 -11.14
N SER A 163 -18.23 16.10 -11.49
CA SER A 163 -18.65 14.82 -10.93
C SER A 163 -17.65 14.47 -9.86
N GLN A 164 -18.08 14.48 -8.60
CA GLN A 164 -17.26 14.00 -7.48
C GLN A 164 -16.76 12.60 -7.83
N GLU A 165 -15.47 12.44 -8.12
CA GLU A 165 -14.86 11.15 -8.43
C GLU A 165 -15.10 10.24 -7.22
N LYS A 166 -15.87 9.16 -7.43
CA LYS A 166 -16.20 8.21 -6.36
C LYS A 166 -15.25 7.02 -6.44
N VAL A 167 -14.75 6.59 -5.29
CA VAL A 167 -13.80 5.49 -5.15
C VAL A 167 -14.43 4.36 -4.35
N LYS A 168 -14.27 3.11 -4.81
CA LYS A 168 -14.75 1.92 -4.10
C LYS A 168 -13.65 1.21 -3.34
N LYS A 169 -12.42 1.27 -3.86
CA LYS A 169 -11.28 0.53 -3.33
C LYS A 169 -10.02 1.37 -3.28
N ILE A 170 -9.32 1.31 -2.15
CA ILE A 170 -7.99 1.87 -1.92
C ILE A 170 -7.10 0.73 -1.42
N GLU A 171 -6.05 0.41 -2.16
CA GLU A 171 -5.17 -0.72 -1.90
C GLU A 171 -3.71 -0.29 -1.91
N LEU A 172 -2.92 -0.78 -0.96
CA LEU A 172 -1.46 -0.70 -1.01
C LEU A 172 -0.92 -2.03 -1.55
N ASN A 173 -0.15 -1.96 -2.63
CA ASN A 173 0.64 -3.07 -3.12
C ASN A 173 2.07 -2.93 -2.65
N VAL A 174 2.58 -3.96 -1.98
CA VAL A 174 4.00 -4.12 -1.65
C VAL A 174 4.54 -5.24 -2.53
N ILE A 175 5.49 -4.90 -3.39
CA ILE A 175 6.13 -5.85 -4.31
C ILE A 175 7.48 -6.22 -3.72
N VAL A 176 7.73 -7.52 -3.62
CA VAL A 176 8.93 -8.09 -3.00
C VAL A 176 9.67 -9.02 -3.95
N ASN A 177 10.94 -9.27 -3.65
CA ASN A 177 11.80 -10.21 -4.38
C ASN A 177 11.45 -11.67 -4.05
N ASP A 178 10.28 -12.11 -4.52
CA ASP A 178 9.80 -13.48 -4.39
C ASP A 178 9.15 -13.91 -5.70
N THR A 179 9.72 -14.90 -6.37
CA THR A 179 9.20 -15.38 -7.66
C THR A 179 7.90 -16.16 -7.54
N VAL A 180 7.53 -16.61 -6.33
CA VAL A 180 6.30 -17.36 -6.08
C VAL A 180 5.15 -16.42 -5.70
N ASN A 181 5.39 -15.51 -4.76
CA ASN A 181 4.39 -14.55 -4.28
C ASN A 181 4.95 -13.11 -4.24
N PRO A 182 5.16 -12.48 -5.42
CA PRO A 182 5.83 -11.19 -5.50
C PRO A 182 4.96 -10.00 -5.05
N ILE A 183 3.63 -10.11 -5.13
CA ILE A 183 2.72 -8.99 -4.92
C ILE A 183 1.87 -9.25 -3.68
N HIS A 184 2.00 -8.38 -2.68
CA HIS A 184 1.18 -8.42 -1.48
C HIS A 184 0.28 -7.19 -1.41
N LYS A 185 -1.00 -7.41 -1.12
CA LYS A 185 -2.05 -6.40 -1.22
C LYS A 185 -2.69 -6.15 0.14
N ILE A 186 -2.84 -4.88 0.51
CA ILE A 186 -3.53 -4.46 1.73
C ILE A 186 -4.60 -3.44 1.35
N ALA A 187 -5.87 -3.83 1.42
CA ALA A 187 -6.97 -2.93 1.13
C ALA A 187 -7.31 -2.09 2.38
N PHE A 188 -7.26 -0.76 2.27
CA PHE A 188 -7.66 0.19 3.32
C PHE A 188 -9.09 0.68 3.15
N LEU A 189 -9.63 0.56 1.94
CA LEU A 189 -11.04 0.70 1.61
C LEU A 189 -11.37 -0.42 0.63
N ASP A 190 -12.43 -1.19 0.88
CA ASP A 190 -12.93 -2.19 -0.07
C ASP A 190 -14.45 -2.29 0.09
N SER A 191 -15.19 -1.65 -0.81
CA SER A 191 -16.65 -1.65 -0.77
C SER A 191 -17.22 -2.16 -2.10
N GLU A 192 -17.93 -3.28 -2.02
CA GLU A 192 -18.60 -3.86 -3.19
C GLU A 192 -19.80 -3.02 -3.63
N PHE A 193 -20.54 -2.46 -2.66
CA PHE A 193 -21.86 -1.87 -2.89
C PHE A 193 -21.87 -0.33 -2.86
N SER A 194 -20.89 0.31 -2.23
CA SER A 194 -20.84 1.76 -2.04
C SER A 194 -19.59 2.37 -2.66
N ALA A 195 -19.75 3.51 -3.33
CA ALA A 195 -18.64 4.31 -3.82
C ALA A 195 -18.61 5.64 -3.05
N TYR A 196 -17.44 5.99 -2.54
CA TYR A 196 -17.24 7.12 -1.64
C TYR A 196 -16.67 8.30 -2.40
N ALA A 197 -17.28 9.48 -2.27
CA ALA A 197 -16.70 10.70 -2.84
C ALA A 197 -15.40 11.06 -2.10
N LYS A 198 -14.42 11.64 -2.80
CA LYS A 198 -13.10 11.97 -2.25
C LYS A 198 -13.13 12.97 -1.07
N ASP A 199 -14.23 13.71 -0.89
CA ASP A 199 -14.42 14.64 0.21
C ASP A 199 -15.00 14.00 1.49
N THR A 200 -15.52 12.77 1.39
CA THR A 200 -16.02 12.00 2.54
C THR A 200 -14.91 11.67 3.54
N GLN A 201 -15.29 11.55 4.81
CA GLN A 201 -14.36 11.24 5.89
C GLN A 201 -13.78 9.83 5.72
N GLU A 202 -14.62 8.86 5.33
CA GLU A 202 -14.25 7.48 5.11
C GLU A 202 -13.16 7.33 4.04
N TYR A 203 -13.29 8.06 2.92
CA TYR A 203 -12.25 8.09 1.89
C TYR A 203 -10.95 8.68 2.44
N LYS A 204 -11.03 9.85 3.09
CA LYS A 204 -9.84 10.57 3.59
C LYS A 204 -9.08 9.73 4.60
N ASP A 205 -9.76 9.12 5.56
CA ASP A 205 -9.12 8.30 6.59
C ASP A 205 -8.46 7.05 6.00
N SER A 206 -9.16 6.38 5.09
CA SER A 206 -8.63 5.20 4.40
C SER A 206 -7.41 5.54 3.55
N TYR A 207 -7.49 6.63 2.77
CA TYR A 207 -6.38 7.10 1.94
C TYR A 207 -5.19 7.56 2.77
N ASN A 208 -5.42 8.34 3.83
CA ASN A 208 -4.36 8.82 4.72
C ASN A 208 -3.64 7.67 5.42
N THR A 209 -4.38 6.63 5.83
CA THR A 209 -3.78 5.43 6.42
C THR A 209 -2.93 4.66 5.41
N ALA A 210 -3.45 4.46 4.19
CA ALA A 210 -2.70 3.85 3.09
C ALA A 210 -1.44 4.65 2.74
N TYR A 211 -1.56 5.98 2.69
CA TYR A 211 -0.46 6.90 2.41
C TYR A 211 0.60 6.88 3.51
N HIS A 212 0.20 6.89 4.78
CA HIS A 212 1.13 6.77 5.90
C HIS A 212 1.92 5.44 5.84
N CYS A 213 1.22 4.33 5.60
CA CYS A 213 1.84 3.04 5.40
C CYS A 213 2.80 3.03 4.19
N HIS A 214 2.39 3.62 3.07
CA HIS A 214 3.23 3.76 1.88
C HIS A 214 4.52 4.54 2.17
N GLN A 215 4.42 5.68 2.84
CA GLN A 215 5.57 6.51 3.22
C GLN A 215 6.53 5.74 4.15
N LEU A 216 5.98 4.99 5.10
CA LEU A 216 6.77 4.14 5.98
C LEU A 216 7.55 3.10 5.19
N ILE A 217 6.90 2.37 4.26
CA ILE A 217 7.60 1.44 3.36
C ILE A 217 8.68 2.15 2.53
N GLY A 218 8.41 3.37 2.05
CA GLY A 218 9.41 4.18 1.35
C GLY A 218 10.65 4.48 2.21
N VAL A 219 10.48 4.71 3.52
CA VAL A 219 11.59 4.83 4.47
C VAL A 219 12.36 3.51 4.60
N LEU A 220 11.66 2.36 4.67
CA LEU A 220 12.32 1.04 4.76
C LEU A 220 13.16 0.75 3.51
N ILE A 221 12.62 1.03 2.32
CA ILE A 221 13.33 0.91 1.04
C ILE A 221 14.60 1.77 1.06
N ARG A 222 14.49 3.04 1.48
CA ARG A 222 15.63 3.94 1.55
C ARG A 222 16.71 3.44 2.51
N GLN A 223 16.34 2.92 3.67
CA GLN A 223 17.30 2.33 4.61
C GLN A 223 18.05 1.16 3.98
N ALA A 224 17.34 0.27 3.27
CA ALA A 224 17.97 -0.85 2.56
C ALA A 224 18.90 -0.37 1.42
N ASP A 225 18.53 0.66 0.67
CA ASP A 225 19.37 1.24 -0.39
C ASP A 225 20.62 1.93 0.18
N GLU A 226 20.52 2.60 1.32
CA GLU A 226 21.69 3.20 2.00
C GLU A 226 22.66 2.14 2.52
N GLU A 227 22.16 1.00 3.01
CA GLU A 227 22.98 -0.13 3.45
C GLU A 227 23.71 -0.80 2.27
N ASP A 228 23.07 -0.91 1.12
CA ASP A 228 23.70 -1.40 -0.11
C ASP A 228 24.85 -0.50 -0.56
N LYS A 229 24.61 0.81 -0.64
CA LYS A 229 25.64 1.78 -1.02
C LYS A 229 26.86 1.74 -0.09
N ARG A 230 26.62 1.57 1.23
CA ARG A 230 27.71 1.43 2.21
C ARG A 230 28.52 0.15 1.95
N THR A 231 27.84 -0.95 1.66
CA THR A 231 28.49 -2.24 1.37
C THR A 231 29.32 -2.17 0.09
N GLU A 232 28.80 -1.56 -0.98
CA GLU A 232 29.53 -1.34 -2.24
C GLU A 232 30.77 -0.46 -2.03
N THR A 233 30.62 0.65 -1.29
CA THR A 233 31.73 1.57 -0.99
C THR A 233 32.83 0.90 -0.15
N SER A 234 32.47 0.08 0.84
CA SER A 234 33.43 -0.71 1.62
C SER A 234 34.11 -1.80 0.80
N THR A 235 33.43 -2.39 -0.18
CA THR A 235 34.02 -3.41 -1.07
C THR A 235 35.04 -2.77 -2.03
N ILE A 236 34.74 -1.57 -2.55
CA ILE A 236 35.68 -0.79 -3.36
C ILE A 236 36.90 -0.34 -2.53
N SER A 237 36.67 0.11 -1.30
CA SER A 237 37.74 0.60 -0.40
C SER A 237 38.66 -0.53 0.12
N ASN A 238 38.16 -1.76 0.22
CA ASN A 238 38.97 -2.94 0.56
C ASN A 238 39.67 -3.57 -0.66
N SER A 239 39.25 -3.23 -1.88
CA SER A 239 39.91 -3.64 -3.14
C SER A 239 41.01 -2.67 -3.60
N SER A 240 41.09 -1.46 -3.05
CA SER A 240 42.15 -0.48 -3.35
C SER A 240 43.50 -0.78 -2.70
N GLN A 241 43.73 -2.01 -2.23
CA GLN A 241 45.05 -2.49 -1.83
C GLN A 241 45.36 -3.87 -2.44
N SER A 242 45.15 -4.04 -3.75
CA SER A 242 46.02 -4.81 -4.66
C SER A 242 45.40 -4.92 -6.06
N ASN A 243 46.16 -4.47 -7.07
CA ASN A 243 45.88 -4.55 -8.52
C ASN A 243 44.92 -3.51 -9.12
N VAL A 244 45.24 -2.21 -9.00
CA VAL A 244 44.92 -1.28 -10.10
C VAL A 244 45.84 -1.64 -11.26
N SER A 245 45.29 -2.02 -12.40
CA SER A 245 46.06 -2.37 -13.60
C SER A 245 46.79 -1.14 -14.11
N VAL A 246 48.08 -1.26 -14.43
CA VAL A 246 48.90 -0.20 -15.08
C VAL A 246 48.19 0.38 -16.32
N ALA A 247 47.37 -0.43 -17.00
CA ALA A 247 46.59 0.00 -18.15
C ALA A 247 45.51 1.05 -17.81
N ASP A 248 44.87 0.94 -16.64
CA ASP A 248 43.85 1.88 -16.20
C ASP A 248 44.46 3.22 -15.75
N GLU A 249 45.64 3.18 -15.15
CA GLU A 249 46.40 4.38 -14.79
C GLU A 249 46.89 5.12 -16.05
N LEU A 250 47.33 4.39 -17.07
CA LEU A 250 47.69 4.98 -18.37
C LEU A 250 46.48 5.61 -19.07
N ARG A 251 45.30 4.98 -19.02
CA ARG A 251 44.07 5.55 -19.59
C ARG A 251 43.68 6.88 -18.93
N LYS A 252 43.72 6.93 -17.60
CA LYS A 252 43.45 8.17 -16.83
C LYS A 252 44.48 9.25 -17.15
N LEU A 253 45.75 8.87 -17.28
CA LEU A 253 46.81 9.81 -17.60
C LEU A 253 46.64 10.42 -19.02
N VAL A 254 46.20 9.62 -20.00
CA VAL A 254 45.85 10.11 -21.35
C VAL A 254 44.68 11.09 -21.28
N GLN A 255 43.64 10.74 -20.52
CA GLN A 255 42.47 11.60 -20.35
C GLN A 255 42.83 12.97 -19.74
N LEU A 256 43.68 13.00 -18.71
CA LEU A 256 44.13 14.27 -18.10
C LEU A 256 44.92 15.15 -19.09
N LYS A 257 45.67 14.54 -20.01
CA LYS A 257 46.39 15.28 -21.06
C LYS A 257 45.43 15.82 -22.12
N ASP A 258 44.48 15.01 -22.57
CA ASP A 258 43.50 15.38 -23.59
C ASP A 258 42.54 16.47 -23.08
N GLU A 259 42.21 16.45 -21.79
CA GLU A 259 41.44 17.49 -21.09
C GLU A 259 42.28 18.76 -20.80
N GLY A 260 43.58 18.76 -21.11
CA GLY A 260 44.48 19.89 -20.88
C GLY A 260 44.77 20.19 -19.41
N ILE A 261 44.45 19.25 -18.51
CA ILE A 261 44.69 19.36 -17.07
C ILE A 261 46.18 19.21 -16.74
N ILE A 262 46.89 18.39 -17.54
CA ILE A 262 48.35 18.25 -17.47
C ILE A 262 48.98 18.58 -18.82
N SER A 263 50.19 19.13 -18.77
CA SER A 263 51.00 19.38 -19.96
C SER A 263 51.57 18.09 -20.57
N GLY A 264 52.04 18.17 -21.81
CA GLY A 264 52.71 17.04 -22.48
C GLY A 264 53.94 16.54 -21.72
N ASP A 265 54.72 17.46 -21.14
CA ASP A 265 55.92 17.13 -20.37
C ASP A 265 55.58 16.42 -19.05
N GLU A 266 54.52 16.86 -18.37
CA GLU A 266 54.03 16.22 -17.14
C GLU A 266 53.45 14.82 -17.42
N PHE A 267 52.77 14.66 -18.55
CA PHE A 267 52.28 13.36 -19.02
C PHE A 267 53.45 12.38 -19.24
N ASP A 268 54.52 12.80 -19.91
CA ASP A 268 55.65 11.92 -20.22
C ASP A 268 56.44 11.51 -18.96
N ILE A 269 56.60 12.42 -18.00
CA ILE A 269 57.22 12.12 -16.70
C ILE A 269 56.42 11.07 -15.93
N GLN A 270 55.09 11.23 -15.87
CA GLN A 270 54.22 10.30 -15.15
C GLN A 270 54.08 8.96 -15.86
N LYS A 271 53.96 8.97 -17.19
CA LYS A 271 53.91 7.75 -18.01
C LYS A 271 55.14 6.89 -17.77
N LYS A 272 56.33 7.49 -17.72
CA LYS A 272 57.59 6.77 -17.45
C LYS A 272 57.62 6.13 -16.06
N LYS A 273 57.08 6.79 -15.04
CA LYS A 273 56.94 6.21 -13.69
C LYS A 273 55.98 5.01 -13.65
N LEU A 274 54.97 5.00 -14.51
CA LEU A 274 53.97 3.94 -14.57
C LEU A 274 54.42 2.70 -15.35
N ILE A 275 55.30 2.86 -16.34
CA ILE A 275 55.73 1.76 -17.23
C ILE A 275 57.16 1.24 -16.98
N GLY A 276 57.96 1.95 -16.16
CA GLY A 276 59.37 1.62 -15.90
C GLY A 276 60.34 2.35 -16.81
#